data_AF-A0A438CMI3-F1
#
_entry.id   AF-A0A438CMI3-F1
#
_cell.length_a   1.000
_cell.length_b   1.000
_cell.length_c   1.000
_cell.angle_alpha   90.00
_cell.angle_beta   90.00
_cell.angle_gamma   90.00
#
_symmetry.space_group_name_H-M   'P 1'
#
loop_
_entity.id
_entity.type
_entity.pdbx_description
1 polymer ?
#
loop_
_entity_poly.entity_id
_entity_poly.type
_entity_poly.pdbx_seq_one_letter_code
_entity_poly.pdbx_strand_id
1 'polypeptide(L)'
;MSRLSNARFNDLLTIERHLIRFGFSRSYQKWIFHGEEHESQPNEQNDIGVDTEIVDATDADILNEVVDALNDACGHIDNDINLEESTTHGKFDYLLGEANKELYPGCKKFSALTFLVKLMHIKVLNRWSDKSFDMLLQVLVDAFPERSNIPKTYYDAKKMLRDLGLGYDSIHACKYDCALFWKENETLDKCPVCDEPRYKFCNGKGKKIPQKVLRHFPLKSRLQRLFMSRHTASDMRWHKEKRISEEGVLRHPADSEAWKDMDTQFPWFSQEPRNVRLGLATDGFNPFGSMSNSYSMWPIVLVPYNMAPWRCMKEMFFMLSLLIPGPQAQGEILMYTYVL
;
A
#
# COMPACT_ATOMS: atom_id res chain seq x y z
N MET A 1 -17.87 21.66 30.17
CA MET A 1 -17.57 21.96 28.75
C MET A 1 -17.38 20.62 28.04
N SER A 2 -18.10 20.41 26.94
CA SER A 2 -18.16 19.14 26.21
C SER A 2 -17.00 18.98 25.22
N ARG A 3 -16.69 17.73 24.85
CA ARG A 3 -15.75 17.40 23.76
C ARG A 3 -16.18 18.10 22.45
N LEU A 4 -15.23 18.36 21.56
CA LEU A 4 -15.47 19.13 20.34
C LEU A 4 -16.35 18.33 19.35
N SER A 5 -17.55 18.84 19.05
CA SER A 5 -18.48 18.27 18.06
C SER A 5 -18.46 18.99 16.71
N ASN A 6 -17.56 19.98 16.55
CA ASN A 6 -17.42 20.85 15.38
C ASN A 6 -18.73 21.47 14.82
N ALA A 7 -19.77 21.55 15.65
CA ALA A 7 -21.10 22.01 15.27
C ALA A 7 -21.23 23.55 15.19
N ARG A 8 -20.20 24.29 15.60
CA ARG A 8 -20.19 25.77 15.60
C ARG A 8 -18.82 26.27 15.14
N PHE A 9 -18.84 27.26 14.27
CA PHE A 9 -17.63 27.98 13.87
C PHE A 9 -17.05 28.73 15.07
N ASN A 10 -15.76 28.51 15.32
CA ASN A 10 -14.98 29.20 16.33
C ASN A 10 -13.65 29.63 15.70
N ASP A 11 -12.95 30.58 16.31
CA ASP A 11 -11.62 30.98 15.86
C ASP A 11 -10.59 29.85 16.05
N LEU A 12 -9.53 29.89 15.24
CA LEU A 12 -8.52 28.83 15.16
C LEU A 12 -7.86 28.55 16.52
N LEU A 13 -7.55 29.60 17.29
CA LEU A 13 -6.90 29.50 18.61
C LEU A 13 -7.81 28.87 19.67
N THR A 14 -9.12 29.06 19.54
CA THR A 14 -10.11 28.42 20.41
C THR A 14 -10.28 26.96 20.06
N ILE A 15 -10.33 26.62 18.77
CA ILE A 15 -10.42 25.21 18.30
C ILE A 15 -9.17 24.42 18.73
N GLU A 16 -7.99 24.98 18.52
CA GLU A 16 -6.71 24.35 18.89
C GLU A 16 -6.64 24.04 20.39
N ARG A 17 -6.95 25.02 21.25
CA ARG A 17 -7.00 24.82 22.71
C ARG A 17 -8.04 23.77 23.12
N HIS A 18 -9.19 23.75 22.46
CA HIS A 18 -10.24 22.77 22.74
C HIS A 18 -9.81 21.35 22.33
N LEU A 19 -9.15 21.20 21.18
CA LEU A 19 -8.64 19.92 20.70
C LEU A 19 -7.58 19.36 21.64
N ILE A 20 -6.63 20.19 22.07
CA ILE A 20 -5.57 19.80 23.00
C ILE A 20 -6.15 19.40 24.36
N ARG A 21 -7.16 20.13 24.84
CA ARG A 21 -7.67 19.94 26.21
C ARG A 21 -8.76 18.88 26.35
N PHE A 22 -9.60 18.71 25.32
CA PHE A 22 -10.81 17.88 25.43
C PHE A 22 -10.95 16.84 24.31
N GLY A 23 -10.22 16.99 23.21
CA GLY A 23 -10.28 16.12 22.04
C GLY A 23 -11.63 16.19 21.29
N PHE A 24 -11.73 15.38 20.24
CA PHE A 24 -12.96 15.22 19.47
C PHE A 24 -14.02 14.44 20.26
N SER A 25 -15.29 14.79 20.03
CA SER A 25 -16.41 14.02 20.56
C SER A 25 -16.45 12.64 19.93
N ARG A 26 -16.42 11.58 20.74
CA ARG A 26 -16.51 10.19 20.26
C ARG A 26 -17.85 9.87 19.60
N SER A 27 -18.89 10.66 19.90
CA SER A 27 -20.21 10.55 19.27
C SER A 27 -20.30 11.24 17.91
N TYR A 28 -19.28 12.03 17.53
CA TYR A 28 -19.26 12.72 16.24
C TYR A 28 -18.53 11.86 15.20
N GLN A 29 -19.13 10.71 14.88
CA GLN A 29 -18.58 9.75 13.91
C GLN A 29 -18.95 10.10 12.46
N LYS A 30 -20.10 10.77 12.26
CA LYS A 30 -20.56 11.26 10.96
C LYS A 30 -20.40 12.78 10.86
N TRP A 31 -19.74 13.24 9.82
CA TRP A 31 -19.34 14.62 9.57
C TRP A 31 -20.46 15.41 8.90
N ILE A 32 -21.64 15.38 9.52
CA ILE A 32 -22.87 15.96 8.98
C ILE A 32 -22.78 17.49 8.78
N PHE A 33 -21.89 18.17 9.51
CA PHE A 33 -21.65 19.62 9.36
C PHE A 33 -20.58 19.92 8.29
N HIS A 34 -19.98 18.88 7.70
CA HIS A 34 -18.95 18.96 6.65
C HIS A 34 -19.34 18.19 5.38
N GLY A 35 -20.64 17.92 5.20
CA GLY A 35 -21.19 17.43 3.93
C GLY A 35 -21.42 15.92 3.82
N GLU A 36 -21.28 15.14 4.90
CA GLU A 36 -21.76 13.75 4.89
C GLU A 36 -23.30 13.72 4.96
N GLU A 37 -23.93 13.00 4.01
CA GLU A 37 -25.39 12.87 3.93
C GLU A 37 -25.95 11.98 5.06
N HIS A 38 -27.08 12.42 5.63
CA HIS A 38 -27.77 11.71 6.70
C HIS A 38 -28.71 10.64 6.10
N GLU A 39 -28.28 9.38 6.04
CA GLU A 39 -29.20 8.28 5.74
C GLU A 39 -30.22 8.13 6.88
N SER A 40 -31.48 8.38 6.57
CA SER A 40 -32.62 8.14 7.45
C SER A 40 -32.84 6.64 7.61
N GLN A 41 -32.37 6.03 8.70
CA GLN A 41 -32.79 4.68 9.07
C GLN A 41 -33.95 4.73 10.08
N PRO A 42 -34.98 3.86 9.95
CA PRO A 42 -36.06 3.74 10.91
C PRO A 42 -35.57 3.06 12.20
N ASN A 43 -36.14 3.51 13.32
CA ASN A 43 -35.95 3.00 14.68
C ASN A 43 -35.83 1.47 14.76
N GLU A 44 -34.71 0.96 15.27
CA GLU A 44 -34.72 -0.10 16.28
C GLU A 44 -33.69 0.20 17.38
N GLN A 45 -34.05 -0.23 18.58
CA GLN A 45 -33.60 0.25 19.88
C GLN A 45 -32.31 -0.43 20.35
N ASN A 46 -31.54 0.35 21.12
CA ASN A 46 -30.57 -0.06 22.14
C ASN A 46 -29.47 -1.02 21.70
N ASP A 47 -28.34 -0.45 21.24
CA ASP A 47 -27.06 -1.12 21.41
C ASP A 47 -26.25 -0.44 22.51
N ILE A 48 -25.93 -1.25 23.50
CA ILE A 48 -25.20 -0.92 24.73
C ILE A 48 -23.76 -0.59 24.32
N GLY A 49 -23.17 0.39 25.00
CA GLY A 49 -21.82 0.87 24.72
C GLY A 49 -20.84 -0.25 24.46
N VAL A 50 -20.35 -0.33 23.22
CA VAL A 50 -19.17 -1.12 22.90
C VAL A 50 -17.98 -0.33 23.42
N ASP A 51 -17.59 -0.64 24.65
CA ASP A 51 -16.21 -0.52 25.05
C ASP A 51 -15.37 -1.13 23.94
N THR A 52 -14.52 -0.32 23.31
CA THR A 52 -13.55 -0.79 22.32
C THR A 52 -12.49 -1.57 23.09
N GLU A 53 -12.83 -2.79 23.49
CA GLU A 53 -11.84 -3.83 23.69
C GLU A 53 -11.16 -4.00 22.34
N ILE A 54 -9.85 -3.77 22.33
CA ILE A 54 -8.98 -4.20 21.23
C ILE A 54 -9.09 -5.72 21.25
N VAL A 55 -10.01 -6.26 20.46
CA VAL A 55 -10.09 -7.69 20.22
C VAL A 55 -8.83 -8.02 19.44
N ASP A 56 -7.93 -8.80 20.03
CA ASP A 56 -6.79 -9.36 19.29
C ASP A 56 -7.37 -10.07 18.06
N ALA A 57 -7.04 -9.58 16.88
CA ALA A 57 -7.46 -10.22 15.63
C ALA A 57 -6.98 -11.67 15.67
N THR A 58 -7.89 -12.61 15.47
CA THR A 58 -7.50 -14.02 15.47
C THR A 58 -6.66 -14.30 14.22
N ASP A 59 -5.78 -15.32 14.26
CA ASP A 59 -5.00 -15.71 13.08
C ASP A 59 -5.89 -15.99 11.85
N ALA A 60 -7.16 -16.38 12.07
CA ALA A 60 -8.15 -16.59 11.04
C ALA A 60 -8.65 -15.28 10.40
N ASP A 61 -8.78 -14.21 11.19
CA ASP A 61 -9.21 -12.88 10.73
C ASP A 61 -8.12 -12.27 9.84
N ILE A 62 -6.86 -12.32 10.27
CA ILE A 62 -5.71 -11.83 9.50
C ILE A 62 -5.56 -12.62 8.19
N LEU A 63 -5.79 -13.94 8.22
CA LEU A 63 -5.76 -14.78 7.02
C LEU A 63 -6.88 -14.47 6.02
N ASN A 64 -8.02 -13.95 6.49
CA ASN A 64 -9.12 -13.54 5.62
C ASN A 64 -8.88 -12.15 5.05
N GLU A 65 -8.37 -11.20 5.86
CA GLU A 65 -7.97 -9.86 5.40
C GLU A 65 -6.97 -9.91 4.25
N VAL A 66 -5.97 -10.79 4.31
CA VAL A 66 -4.99 -10.97 3.22
C VAL A 66 -5.65 -11.43 1.91
N VAL A 67 -6.71 -12.24 2.01
CA VAL A 67 -7.48 -12.70 0.84
C VAL A 67 -8.42 -11.62 0.33
N ASP A 68 -9.06 -10.88 1.21
CA ASP A 68 -9.94 -9.77 0.85
C ASP A 68 -9.14 -8.65 0.19
N ALA A 69 -7.95 -8.30 0.71
CA ALA A 69 -7.03 -7.36 0.09
C ALA A 69 -6.58 -7.81 -1.32
N LEU A 70 -6.42 -9.11 -1.56
CA LEU A 70 -6.11 -9.64 -2.89
C LEU A 70 -7.30 -9.59 -3.84
N ASN A 71 -8.50 -9.92 -3.35
CA ASN A 71 -9.73 -9.84 -4.13
C ASN A 71 -10.00 -8.38 -4.53
N ASP A 72 -9.81 -7.45 -3.60
CA ASP A 72 -9.92 -6.01 -3.84
C ASP A 72 -8.85 -5.49 -4.81
N ALA A 73 -7.61 -5.98 -4.70
CA ALA A 73 -6.53 -5.63 -5.61
C ALA A 73 -6.69 -6.22 -7.02
N CYS A 74 -7.40 -7.35 -7.16
CA CYS A 74 -7.73 -7.96 -8.45
C CYS A 74 -9.01 -7.38 -9.07
N GLY A 75 -9.84 -6.69 -8.27
CA GLY A 75 -11.15 -6.19 -8.68
C GLY A 75 -12.14 -7.33 -8.97
N HIS A 76 -13.44 -7.06 -8.84
CA HIS A 76 -14.42 -7.88 -9.56
C HIS A 76 -14.12 -7.71 -11.06
N ILE A 77 -13.67 -8.80 -11.68
CA ILE A 77 -13.55 -8.90 -13.13
C ILE A 77 -14.99 -8.91 -13.66
N ASP A 78 -15.56 -7.73 -13.87
CA ASP A 78 -16.70 -7.60 -14.78
C ASP A 78 -16.20 -8.05 -16.16
N ASN A 79 -16.96 -8.94 -16.82
CA ASN A 79 -16.64 -9.54 -18.12
C ASN A 79 -16.52 -8.55 -19.30
N ASP A 80 -16.50 -7.23 -19.05
CA ASP A 80 -16.45 -6.15 -20.02
C ASP A 80 -15.04 -5.55 -20.19
N ILE A 81 -13.98 -6.37 -20.10
CA ILE A 81 -12.62 -5.92 -20.42
C ILE A 81 -12.46 -5.89 -21.95
N ASN A 82 -12.49 -4.68 -22.53
CA ASN A 82 -12.26 -4.48 -23.95
C ASN A 82 -10.78 -4.74 -24.27
N LEU A 83 -10.55 -5.76 -25.10
CA LEU A 83 -9.27 -6.43 -25.29
C LEU A 83 -8.52 -5.82 -26.47
N GLU A 84 -7.79 -4.72 -26.26
CA GLU A 84 -6.84 -4.23 -27.28
C GLU A 84 -5.42 -4.05 -26.72
N GLU A 85 -4.58 -5.00 -27.15
CA GLU A 85 -3.13 -5.00 -27.41
C GLU A 85 -2.19 -4.10 -26.58
N SER A 86 -1.60 -4.71 -25.55
CA SER A 86 -0.16 -4.54 -25.30
C SER A 86 0.45 -5.91 -24.93
N THR A 87 1.54 -6.28 -25.59
CA THR A 87 2.21 -7.60 -25.52
C THR A 87 2.69 -7.99 -24.11
N THR A 88 2.81 -7.02 -23.20
CA THR A 88 3.11 -7.24 -21.78
C THR A 88 1.89 -7.59 -20.92
N HIS A 89 0.67 -7.18 -21.31
CA HIS A 89 -0.55 -7.46 -20.54
C HIS A 89 -1.00 -8.92 -20.68
N GLY A 90 -0.92 -9.49 -21.89
CA GLY A 90 -1.36 -10.87 -22.14
C GLY A 90 -0.67 -11.92 -21.27
N LYS A 91 0.60 -11.71 -20.88
CA LYS A 91 1.31 -12.61 -19.97
C LYS A 91 0.79 -12.50 -18.53
N PHE A 92 0.53 -11.30 -18.05
CA PHE A 92 -0.02 -11.09 -16.70
C PHE A 92 -1.44 -11.63 -16.62
N ASP A 93 -2.28 -11.34 -17.61
CA ASP A 93 -3.68 -11.79 -17.65
C ASP A 93 -3.76 -13.32 -17.74
N TYR A 94 -2.88 -13.94 -18.53
CA TYR A 94 -2.73 -15.40 -18.55
C TYR A 94 -2.33 -15.95 -17.18
N LEU A 95 -1.28 -15.40 -16.54
CA LEU A 95 -0.82 -15.87 -15.24
C LEU A 95 -1.87 -15.67 -14.15
N LEU A 96 -2.59 -14.56 -14.16
CA LEU A 96 -3.67 -14.27 -13.23
C LEU A 96 -4.84 -15.23 -13.46
N GLY A 97 -5.19 -15.51 -14.72
CA GLY A 97 -6.18 -16.51 -15.10
C GLY A 97 -5.81 -17.90 -14.59
N GLU A 98 -4.56 -18.34 -14.80
CA GLU A 98 -4.06 -19.62 -14.27
C GLU A 98 -4.08 -19.67 -12.74
N ALA A 99 -3.67 -18.59 -12.08
CA ALA A 99 -3.63 -18.50 -10.62
C ALA A 99 -5.04 -18.48 -10.00
N ASN A 100 -6.03 -17.92 -10.70
CA ASN A 100 -7.42 -17.89 -10.27
C ASN A 100 -8.20 -19.17 -10.59
N LYS A 101 -7.60 -20.14 -11.30
CA LYS A 101 -8.21 -21.47 -11.45
C LYS A 101 -8.40 -22.12 -10.09
N GLU A 102 -9.38 -23.02 -10.05
CA GLU A 102 -9.59 -23.91 -8.91
C GLU A 102 -8.27 -24.58 -8.51
N LEU A 103 -8.05 -24.74 -7.21
CA LEU A 103 -6.85 -25.39 -6.67
C LEU A 103 -6.64 -26.80 -7.26
N TYR A 104 -7.73 -27.52 -7.42
CA TYR A 104 -7.89 -28.78 -8.13
C TYR A 104 -9.34 -28.86 -8.65
N PRO A 105 -9.66 -29.72 -9.64
CA PRO A 105 -10.99 -29.80 -10.22
C PRO A 105 -12.10 -30.02 -9.17
N GLY A 106 -13.09 -29.13 -9.13
CA GLY A 106 -14.21 -29.15 -8.19
C GLY A 106 -13.96 -28.42 -6.86
N CYS A 107 -12.79 -27.79 -6.69
CA CYS A 107 -12.50 -27.02 -5.48
C CYS A 107 -13.22 -25.66 -5.49
N LYS A 108 -14.37 -25.57 -4.83
CA LYS A 108 -15.15 -24.33 -4.73
C LYS A 108 -14.65 -23.36 -3.66
N LYS A 109 -13.83 -23.83 -2.71
CA LYS A 109 -13.42 -23.03 -1.55
C LYS A 109 -12.18 -22.17 -1.84
N PHE A 110 -11.26 -22.67 -2.67
CA PHE A 110 -9.99 -22.01 -2.94
C PHE A 110 -9.64 -22.06 -4.43
N SER A 111 -9.20 -20.91 -4.94
CA SER A 111 -8.34 -20.86 -6.12
C SER A 111 -6.90 -21.26 -5.75
N ALA A 112 -6.08 -21.58 -6.74
CA ALA A 112 -4.66 -21.83 -6.54
C ALA A 112 -3.95 -20.64 -5.88
N LEU A 113 -4.27 -19.41 -6.30
CA LEU A 113 -3.71 -18.17 -5.75
C LEU A 113 -4.08 -17.97 -4.28
N THR A 114 -5.39 -18.02 -3.97
CA THR A 114 -5.88 -17.78 -2.60
C THR A 114 -5.33 -18.82 -1.63
N PHE A 115 -5.24 -20.09 -2.05
CA PHE A 115 -4.60 -21.13 -1.26
C PHE A 115 -3.11 -20.84 -1.03
N LEU A 116 -2.37 -20.51 -2.10
CA LEU A 116 -0.94 -20.25 -2.02
C LEU A 116 -0.62 -19.06 -1.11
N VAL A 117 -1.39 -17.99 -1.21
CA VAL A 117 -1.20 -16.79 -0.38
C VAL A 117 -1.46 -17.12 1.09
N LYS A 118 -2.56 -17.81 1.41
CA LYS A 118 -2.83 -18.25 2.78
C LYS A 118 -1.69 -19.11 3.32
N LEU A 119 -1.17 -20.04 2.52
CA LEU A 119 -0.07 -20.90 2.91
C LEU A 119 1.25 -20.12 3.14
N MET A 120 1.53 -19.13 2.29
CA MET A 120 2.68 -18.23 2.43
C MET A 120 2.56 -17.35 3.67
N HIS A 121 1.36 -16.87 3.99
CA HIS A 121 1.09 -16.12 5.22
C HIS A 121 1.35 -16.97 6.46
N ILE A 122 0.84 -18.21 6.49
CA ILE A 122 1.10 -19.17 7.58
C ILE A 122 2.60 -19.43 7.74
N LYS A 123 3.33 -19.63 6.64
CA LYS A 123 4.81 -19.79 6.69
C LYS A 123 5.48 -18.61 7.37
N VAL A 124 5.10 -17.38 7.02
CA VAL A 124 5.71 -16.16 7.55
C VAL A 124 5.38 -16.00 9.03
N LEU A 125 4.10 -16.10 9.40
CA LEU A 125 3.64 -16.00 10.79
C LEU A 125 4.35 -17.01 11.70
N ASN A 126 4.44 -18.27 11.25
CA ASN A 126 5.01 -19.36 12.03
C ASN A 126 6.51 -19.56 11.81
N ARG A 127 7.17 -18.67 11.04
CA ARG A 127 8.61 -18.71 10.76
C ARG A 127 9.11 -20.06 10.25
N TRP A 128 8.31 -20.75 9.44
CA TRP A 128 8.69 -22.05 8.91
C TRP A 128 9.94 -21.91 8.02
N SER A 129 10.86 -22.87 8.14
CA SER A 129 12.03 -22.94 7.26
C SER A 129 11.62 -23.22 5.81
N ASP A 130 12.45 -22.82 4.85
CA ASP A 130 12.18 -23.08 3.42
C ASP A 130 12.13 -24.59 3.15
N LYS A 131 13.03 -25.37 3.76
CA LYS A 131 13.02 -26.83 3.68
C LYS A 131 11.72 -27.45 4.20
N SER A 132 11.25 -27.01 5.37
CA SER A 132 9.99 -27.51 5.94
C SER A 132 8.80 -27.16 5.05
N PHE A 133 8.82 -25.99 4.42
CA PHE A 133 7.76 -25.56 3.52
C PHE A 133 7.75 -26.36 2.23
N ASP A 134 8.93 -26.63 1.64
CA ASP A 134 9.06 -27.48 0.46
C ASP A 134 8.52 -28.89 0.73
N MET A 135 8.85 -29.45 1.89
CA MET A 135 8.32 -30.77 2.31
C MET A 135 6.79 -30.75 2.42
N LEU A 136 6.22 -29.70 3.00
CA LEU A 136 4.77 -29.55 3.08
C LEU A 136 4.14 -29.42 1.69
N LEU A 137 4.69 -28.59 0.80
CA LEU A 137 4.18 -28.41 -0.55
C LEU A 137 4.18 -29.73 -1.33
N GLN A 138 5.22 -30.55 -1.20
CA GLN A 138 5.27 -31.87 -1.82
C GLN A 138 4.15 -32.78 -1.31
N VAL A 139 3.93 -32.85 0.00
CA VAL A 139 2.83 -33.64 0.59
C VAL A 139 1.47 -33.14 0.10
N LEU A 140 1.27 -31.82 -0.01
CA LEU A 140 0.01 -31.25 -0.50
C LEU A 140 -0.23 -31.58 -1.98
N VAL A 141 0.82 -31.54 -2.81
CA VAL A 141 0.75 -31.94 -4.22
C VAL A 141 0.32 -33.40 -4.34
N ASP A 142 0.89 -34.29 -3.52
CA ASP A 142 0.58 -35.72 -3.53
C ASP A 142 -0.80 -36.03 -2.92
N ALA A 143 -1.28 -35.21 -2.00
CA ALA A 143 -2.59 -35.38 -1.35
C ALA A 143 -3.76 -34.89 -2.21
N PHE A 144 -3.53 -33.94 -3.12
CA PHE A 144 -4.58 -33.42 -4.01
C PHE A 144 -4.80 -34.34 -5.22
N PRO A 145 -6.02 -34.33 -5.82
CA PRO A 145 -6.29 -35.09 -7.04
C PRO A 145 -5.31 -34.74 -8.19
N GLU A 146 -5.14 -35.66 -9.15
CA GLU A 146 -4.30 -35.42 -10.33
C GLU A 146 -4.68 -34.08 -10.99
N ARG A 147 -3.68 -33.19 -11.17
CA ARG A 147 -3.78 -31.78 -11.65
C ARG A 147 -4.08 -30.71 -10.60
N SER A 148 -3.34 -30.67 -9.49
CA SER A 148 -3.32 -29.49 -8.62
C SER A 148 -2.45 -28.36 -9.22
N ASN A 149 -2.92 -27.12 -9.15
CA ASN A 149 -2.24 -25.93 -9.70
C ASN A 149 -1.30 -25.27 -8.67
N ILE A 150 -0.70 -26.05 -7.77
CA ILE A 150 0.13 -25.54 -6.68
C ILE A 150 1.64 -25.69 -6.98
N PRO A 151 2.47 -24.70 -6.61
CA PRO A 151 3.93 -24.82 -6.67
C PRO A 151 4.47 -25.97 -5.81
N LYS A 152 5.51 -26.65 -6.29
CA LYS A 152 6.16 -27.77 -5.58
C LYS A 152 7.24 -27.31 -4.59
N THR A 153 7.70 -26.07 -4.73
CA THR A 153 8.76 -25.49 -3.91
C THR A 153 8.44 -24.05 -3.50
N TYR A 154 9.05 -23.59 -2.43
CA TYR A 154 9.02 -22.22 -1.96
C TYR A 154 9.55 -21.24 -3.00
N TYR A 155 10.57 -21.65 -3.75
CA TYR A 155 11.12 -20.85 -4.84
C TYR A 155 10.07 -20.63 -5.94
N ASP A 156 9.40 -21.70 -6.37
CA ASP A 156 8.35 -21.62 -7.40
C ASP A 156 7.14 -20.83 -6.90
N ALA A 157 6.77 -20.99 -5.62
CA ALA A 157 5.74 -20.18 -4.97
C ALA A 157 6.07 -18.69 -5.00
N LYS A 158 7.28 -18.32 -4.56
CA LYS A 158 7.73 -16.93 -4.56
C LYS A 158 7.84 -16.37 -5.98
N LYS A 159 8.27 -17.19 -6.95
CA LYS A 159 8.33 -16.82 -8.36
C LYS A 159 6.93 -16.55 -8.93
N MET A 160 5.97 -17.42 -8.67
CA MET A 160 4.58 -17.25 -9.11
C MET A 160 3.99 -15.93 -8.56
N LEU A 161 4.15 -15.66 -7.26
CA LEU A 161 3.69 -14.41 -6.66
C LEU A 161 4.39 -13.17 -7.23
N ARG A 162 5.71 -13.26 -7.48
CA ARG A 162 6.46 -12.17 -8.12
C ARG A 162 5.97 -11.91 -9.54
N ASP A 163 5.71 -12.96 -10.31
CA ASP A 163 5.25 -12.84 -11.70
C ASP A 163 3.81 -12.27 -11.76
N LEU A 164 3.02 -12.41 -10.68
CA LEU A 164 1.75 -11.73 -10.43
C LEU A 164 1.90 -10.30 -9.85
N GLY A 165 3.12 -9.77 -9.80
CA GLY A 165 3.39 -8.42 -9.31
C GLY A 165 3.27 -8.24 -7.80
N LEU A 166 3.27 -9.33 -7.03
CA LEU A 166 3.37 -9.32 -5.55
C LEU A 166 4.82 -9.44 -5.07
N GLY A 167 5.78 -9.17 -5.96
CA GLY A 167 7.20 -9.17 -5.68
C GLY A 167 7.75 -7.81 -5.27
N TYR A 168 9.05 -7.78 -5.00
CA TYR A 168 9.82 -6.56 -4.76
C TYR A 168 11.20 -6.69 -5.39
N ASP A 169 11.78 -5.55 -5.73
CA ASP A 169 13.17 -5.40 -6.12
C ASP A 169 14.02 -5.10 -4.88
N SER A 170 15.20 -5.71 -4.82
CA SER A 170 16.17 -5.44 -3.76
C SER A 170 17.14 -4.38 -4.24
N ILE A 171 17.17 -3.23 -3.59
CA ILE A 171 18.09 -2.13 -3.93
C ILE A 171 19.06 -1.93 -2.78
N HIS A 172 20.34 -1.84 -3.11
CA HIS A 172 21.36 -1.56 -2.10
C HIS A 172 21.30 -0.07 -1.76
N ALA A 173 21.44 0.25 -0.48
CA ALA A 173 21.48 1.63 0.01
C ALA A 173 22.79 1.88 0.76
N CYS A 174 23.19 3.15 0.83
CA CYS A 174 24.22 3.58 1.75
C CYS A 174 23.80 3.23 3.19
N LYS A 175 24.76 2.85 4.02
CA LYS A 175 24.57 2.57 5.45
C LYS A 175 23.87 3.73 6.18
N TYR A 176 24.19 4.96 5.78
CA TYR A 176 23.66 6.22 6.34
C TYR A 176 22.55 6.83 5.48
N ASP A 177 21.93 6.05 4.58
CA ASP A 177 20.82 6.50 3.73
C ASP A 177 21.12 7.67 2.78
N CYS A 178 22.40 8.07 2.60
CA CYS A 178 22.76 9.22 1.76
C CYS A 178 22.47 9.02 0.27
N ALA A 179 22.49 7.78 -0.21
CA ALA A 179 22.28 7.46 -1.62
C ALA A 179 21.81 6.01 -1.81
N LEU A 180 21.09 5.78 -2.90
CA LEU A 180 20.76 4.46 -3.42
C LEU A 180 21.78 4.04 -4.48
N PHE A 181 22.20 2.79 -4.45
CA PHE A 181 23.00 2.17 -5.51
C PHE A 181 22.06 1.63 -6.59
N TRP A 182 21.41 2.55 -7.29
CA TRP A 182 20.43 2.29 -8.35
C TRP A 182 20.70 3.26 -9.52
N LYS A 183 20.39 2.82 -10.74
CA LYS A 183 20.54 3.55 -11.99
C LYS A 183 21.97 4.04 -12.15
N GLU A 184 22.19 5.36 -12.11
CA GLU A 184 23.48 5.98 -12.33
C GLU A 184 24.52 5.53 -11.28
N ASN A 185 24.06 5.13 -10.09
CA ASN A 185 24.90 4.70 -8.98
C ASN A 185 25.01 3.16 -8.85
N GLU A 186 24.42 2.38 -9.76
CA GLU A 186 24.32 0.92 -9.63
C GLU A 186 25.69 0.22 -9.61
N THR A 187 26.66 0.73 -10.36
CA THR A 187 28.00 0.15 -10.47
C THR A 187 28.98 0.65 -9.41
N LEU A 188 28.57 1.61 -8.57
CA LEU A 188 29.44 2.16 -7.54
C LEU A 188 29.63 1.17 -6.38
N ASP A 189 30.87 1.05 -5.92
CA ASP A 189 31.23 0.26 -4.74
C ASP A 189 31.29 1.11 -3.46
N LYS A 190 31.17 2.44 -3.58
CA LYS A 190 31.15 3.42 -2.49
C LYS A 190 30.07 4.47 -2.69
N CYS A 191 29.56 5.01 -1.59
CA CYS A 191 28.55 6.06 -1.62
C CYS A 191 29.11 7.35 -2.26
N PRO A 192 28.44 7.95 -3.25
CA PRO A 192 28.92 9.19 -3.88
C PRO A 192 28.88 10.41 -2.95
N VAL A 193 28.16 10.34 -1.82
CA VAL A 193 27.98 11.45 -0.88
C VAL A 193 28.94 11.37 0.31
N CYS A 194 29.09 10.18 0.92
CA CYS A 194 29.87 10.02 2.16
C CYS A 194 31.05 9.03 2.04
N ASP A 195 31.34 8.51 0.85
CA ASP A 195 32.41 7.53 0.55
C ASP A 195 32.31 6.18 1.32
N GLU A 196 31.23 5.96 2.09
CA GLU A 196 31.01 4.71 2.82
C GLU A 196 30.90 3.52 1.83
N PRO A 197 31.54 2.38 2.11
CA PRO A 197 31.50 1.22 1.23
C PRO A 197 30.09 0.63 1.12
N ARG A 198 29.70 0.22 -0.09
CA ARG A 198 28.44 -0.48 -0.37
C ARG A 198 28.35 -1.82 0.34
N TYR A 199 29.48 -2.50 0.48
CA TYR A 199 29.56 -3.88 0.98
C TYR A 199 30.22 -3.96 2.35
N LYS A 200 29.85 -4.99 3.11
CA LYS A 200 30.51 -5.38 4.36
C LYS A 200 31.88 -5.94 4.07
N PHE A 201 32.85 -5.59 4.90
CA PHE A 201 34.20 -6.14 4.80
C PHE A 201 34.15 -7.64 5.13
N CYS A 202 34.44 -8.49 4.16
CA CYS A 202 34.65 -9.92 4.35
C CYS A 202 36.11 -10.21 4.04
N ASN A 203 36.83 -10.88 4.95
CA ASN A 203 38.28 -11.14 4.91
C ASN A 203 38.73 -11.97 3.67
N GLY A 204 38.61 -11.41 2.45
CA GLY A 204 39.11 -11.94 1.19
C GLY A 204 38.40 -13.19 0.63
N LYS A 205 37.54 -13.87 1.40
CA LYS A 205 36.86 -15.11 0.96
C LYS A 205 35.38 -15.07 1.32
N GLY A 206 34.56 -14.49 0.45
CA GLY A 206 33.11 -14.47 0.65
C GLY A 206 32.35 -13.74 -0.45
N LYS A 207 31.04 -14.01 -0.53
CA LYS A 207 30.10 -13.26 -1.37
C LYS A 207 30.07 -11.81 -0.91
N LYS A 208 30.08 -10.83 -1.83
CA LYS A 208 29.87 -9.42 -1.49
C LYS A 208 28.49 -9.25 -0.82
N ILE A 209 28.47 -8.92 0.47
CA ILE A 209 27.22 -8.71 1.23
C ILE A 209 26.99 -7.20 1.35
N PRO A 210 25.87 -6.65 0.86
CA PRO A 210 25.58 -5.23 1.00
C PRO A 210 25.44 -4.81 2.47
N GLN A 211 25.85 -3.58 2.79
CA GLN A 211 25.66 -3.00 4.12
C GLN A 211 24.17 -2.88 4.46
N LYS A 212 23.38 -2.39 3.50
CA LYS A 212 21.95 -2.13 3.65
C LYS A 212 21.22 -2.45 2.34
N VAL A 213 20.06 -3.09 2.45
CA VAL A 213 19.20 -3.45 1.31
C VAL A 213 17.77 -3.04 1.62
N LEU A 214 17.23 -2.13 0.83
CA LEU A 214 15.81 -1.78 0.88
C LEU A 214 15.01 -2.62 -0.11
N ARG A 215 13.71 -2.76 0.15
CA ARG A 215 12.78 -3.43 -0.77
C ARG A 215 11.94 -2.39 -1.48
N HIS A 216 11.97 -2.40 -2.80
CA HIS A 216 11.17 -1.52 -3.65
C HIS A 216 10.05 -2.31 -4.31
N PHE A 217 8.85 -1.76 -4.24
CA PHE A 217 7.65 -2.32 -4.85
C PHE A 217 7.32 -1.48 -6.09
N PRO A 218 7.48 -2.03 -7.31
CA PRO A 218 7.28 -1.29 -8.54
C PRO A 218 5.90 -0.65 -8.67
N LEU A 219 5.88 0.65 -8.93
CA LEU A 219 4.65 1.43 -9.03
C LEU A 219 3.99 1.35 -10.39
N LYS A 220 4.78 1.26 -11.48
CA LYS A 220 4.27 1.36 -12.86
C LYS A 220 3.07 0.45 -13.12
N SER A 221 3.21 -0.84 -12.83
CA SER A 221 2.14 -1.82 -13.06
C SER A 221 0.94 -1.63 -12.12
N ARG A 222 1.14 -1.04 -10.93
CA ARG A 222 0.04 -0.72 -9.99
C ARG A 222 -0.74 0.49 -10.48
N LEU A 223 -0.04 1.53 -10.96
CA LEU A 223 -0.66 2.71 -11.54
C LEU A 223 -1.44 2.38 -12.83
N GLN A 224 -0.87 1.55 -13.71
CA GLN A 224 -1.58 1.07 -14.90
C GLN A 224 -2.91 0.40 -14.54
N ARG A 225 -2.92 -0.46 -13.50
CA ARG A 225 -4.14 -1.13 -13.02
C ARG A 225 -5.25 -0.17 -12.58
N LEU A 226 -4.90 0.99 -12.02
CA LEU A 226 -5.90 2.01 -11.64
C LEU A 226 -6.69 2.53 -12.85
N PHE A 227 -6.14 2.44 -14.06
CA PHE A 227 -6.79 2.87 -15.30
C PHE A 227 -7.39 1.73 -16.14
N MET A 228 -7.22 0.46 -15.74
CA MET A 228 -7.75 -0.69 -16.48
C MET A 228 -9.27 -0.85 -16.31
N SER A 229 -9.84 -0.39 -15.18
CA SER A 229 -11.29 -0.36 -14.98
C SER A 229 -11.86 1.00 -15.36
N ARG A 230 -12.94 1.03 -16.15
CA ARG A 230 -13.67 2.27 -16.50
C ARG A 230 -14.11 3.05 -15.26
N HIS A 231 -14.48 2.35 -14.19
CA HIS A 231 -14.96 2.96 -12.94
C HIS A 231 -13.81 3.62 -12.19
N THR A 232 -12.73 2.87 -11.92
CA THR A 232 -11.54 3.40 -11.26
C THR A 232 -10.86 4.50 -12.09
N ALA A 233 -10.82 4.38 -13.41
CA ALA A 233 -10.27 5.39 -14.30
C ALA A 233 -11.07 6.71 -14.25
N SER A 234 -12.40 6.64 -14.09
CA SER A 234 -13.24 7.82 -13.85
C SER A 234 -12.93 8.43 -12.48
N ASP A 235 -12.79 7.61 -11.44
CA ASP A 235 -12.44 8.08 -10.10
C ASP A 235 -11.06 8.76 -10.08
N MET A 236 -10.09 8.27 -10.87
CA MET A 236 -8.76 8.87 -11.03
C MET A 236 -8.75 10.25 -11.72
N ARG A 237 -9.89 10.74 -12.22
CA ARG A 237 -10.04 12.11 -12.75
C ARG A 237 -10.93 12.99 -11.88
N TRP A 238 -11.45 12.44 -10.78
CA TRP A 238 -12.43 13.10 -9.91
C TRP A 238 -11.95 14.47 -9.41
N HIS A 239 -10.68 14.57 -8.98
CA HIS A 239 -10.10 15.81 -8.43
C HIS A 239 -10.21 17.03 -9.35
N LYS A 240 -10.34 16.81 -10.66
CA LYS A 240 -10.43 17.87 -11.67
C LYS A 240 -11.80 17.96 -12.32
N GLU A 241 -12.46 16.83 -12.57
CA GLU A 241 -13.74 16.78 -13.28
C GLU A 241 -14.97 16.99 -12.37
N LYS A 242 -14.90 16.54 -11.11
CA LYS A 242 -16.07 16.45 -10.22
C LYS A 242 -15.90 17.20 -8.90
N ARG A 243 -14.67 17.54 -8.53
CA ARG A 243 -14.38 18.30 -7.31
C ARG A 243 -15.06 19.68 -7.37
N ILE A 244 -15.74 20.04 -6.28
CA ILE A 244 -16.26 21.40 -6.06
C ILE A 244 -15.15 22.23 -5.42
N SER A 245 -14.74 23.31 -6.09
CA SER A 245 -13.71 24.23 -5.61
C SER A 245 -14.37 25.48 -5.03
N GLU A 246 -14.24 25.68 -3.73
CA GLU A 246 -14.71 26.88 -3.02
C GLU A 246 -13.53 27.60 -2.37
N GLU A 247 -13.48 28.93 -2.52
CA GLU A 247 -12.38 29.72 -1.97
C GLU A 247 -12.40 29.67 -0.43
N GLY A 248 -11.23 29.39 0.17
CA GLY A 248 -11.08 29.29 1.62
C GLY A 248 -11.55 27.97 2.25
N VAL A 249 -12.02 26.98 1.46
CA VAL A 249 -12.48 25.68 1.98
C VAL A 249 -11.55 24.55 1.51
N LEU A 250 -11.03 23.77 2.46
CA LEU A 250 -10.21 22.59 2.19
C LEU A 250 -11.06 21.31 2.29
N ARG A 251 -11.52 20.77 1.15
CA ARG A 251 -12.30 19.53 1.06
C ARG A 251 -11.47 18.36 0.53
N HIS A 252 -10.43 18.64 -0.22
CA HIS A 252 -9.57 17.67 -0.90
C HIS A 252 -8.11 18.18 -0.92
N PRO A 253 -7.08 17.31 -0.97
CA PRO A 253 -5.69 17.75 -1.08
C PRO A 253 -5.42 18.75 -2.22
N ALA A 254 -6.19 18.67 -3.30
CA ALA A 254 -6.15 19.63 -4.41
C ALA A 254 -6.54 21.08 -4.06
N ASP A 255 -7.20 21.30 -2.92
CA ASP A 255 -7.55 22.64 -2.44
C ASP A 255 -6.39 23.30 -1.69
N SER A 256 -5.36 22.52 -1.33
CA SER A 256 -4.19 23.00 -0.59
C SER A 256 -3.28 23.90 -1.43
N GLU A 257 -2.59 24.83 -0.77
CA GLU A 257 -1.60 25.69 -1.43
C GLU A 257 -0.45 24.89 -2.05
N ALA A 258 -0.02 23.79 -1.42
CA ALA A 258 1.04 22.93 -1.96
C ALA A 258 0.65 22.32 -3.33
N TRP A 259 -0.60 21.90 -3.50
CA TRP A 259 -1.08 21.37 -4.77
C TRP A 259 -1.22 22.47 -5.83
N LYS A 260 -1.77 23.64 -5.47
CA LYS A 260 -1.90 24.78 -6.38
C LYS A 260 -0.54 25.29 -6.86
N ASP A 261 0.44 25.32 -5.96
CA ASP A 261 1.82 25.67 -6.26
C ASP A 261 2.44 24.66 -7.25
N MET A 262 2.27 23.36 -7.03
CA MET A 262 2.66 22.32 -7.99
C MET A 262 2.00 22.53 -9.36
N ASP A 263 0.70 22.82 -9.39
CA ASP A 263 -0.05 23.04 -10.63
C ASP A 263 0.42 24.29 -11.39
N THR A 264 0.91 25.30 -10.65
CA THR A 264 1.48 26.53 -11.20
C THR A 264 2.90 26.30 -11.73
N GLN A 265 3.71 25.53 -11.02
CA GLN A 265 5.08 25.17 -11.44
C GLN A 265 5.09 24.22 -12.63
N PHE A 266 4.11 23.32 -12.73
CA PHE A 266 4.02 22.32 -13.81
C PHE A 266 2.67 22.37 -14.55
N PRO A 267 2.39 23.44 -15.34
CA PRO A 267 1.10 23.58 -16.03
C PRO A 267 0.81 22.45 -17.02
N TRP A 268 1.84 21.94 -17.69
CA TRP A 268 1.70 20.81 -18.62
C TRP A 268 1.23 19.53 -17.91
N PHE A 269 1.61 19.35 -16.64
CA PHE A 269 1.19 18.21 -15.83
C PHE A 269 -0.23 18.42 -15.31
N SER A 270 -0.55 19.63 -14.85
CA SER A 270 -1.87 19.95 -14.29
C SER A 270 -2.98 19.98 -15.34
N GLN A 271 -2.65 20.23 -16.61
CA GLN A 271 -3.59 20.22 -17.73
C GLN A 271 -4.22 18.85 -17.97
N GLU A 272 -3.48 17.75 -17.80
CA GLU A 272 -3.97 16.40 -18.04
C GLU A 272 -4.59 15.80 -16.76
N PRO A 273 -5.93 15.58 -16.69
CA PRO A 273 -6.58 15.04 -15.49
C PRO A 273 -6.14 13.61 -15.12
N ARG A 274 -5.59 12.84 -16.08
CA ARG A 274 -5.12 11.47 -15.84
C ARG A 274 -3.78 11.39 -15.14
N ASN A 275 -3.05 12.51 -15.06
CA ASN A 275 -1.76 12.54 -14.38
C ASN A 275 -1.94 12.26 -12.88
N VAL A 276 -1.19 11.28 -12.39
CA VAL A 276 -1.38 10.74 -11.04
C VAL A 276 -0.60 11.56 -10.03
N ARG A 277 -1.28 12.00 -8.98
CA ARG A 277 -0.71 12.67 -7.82
C ARG A 277 -0.80 11.75 -6.61
N LEU A 278 0.36 11.50 -6.04
CA LEU A 278 0.53 10.55 -4.94
C LEU A 278 0.81 11.31 -3.66
N GLY A 279 -0.04 11.11 -2.65
CA GLY A 279 0.31 11.40 -1.27
C GLY A 279 1.33 10.38 -0.78
N LEU A 280 2.37 10.84 -0.11
CA LEU A 280 3.35 9.97 0.52
C LEU A 280 3.13 10.01 2.04
N ALA A 281 3.02 8.82 2.63
CA ALA A 281 2.95 8.62 4.06
C ALA A 281 4.07 7.67 4.50
N THR A 282 4.68 7.96 5.65
CA THR A 282 5.70 7.10 6.26
C THR A 282 5.35 6.93 7.73
N ASP A 283 5.26 5.68 8.19
CA ASP A 283 5.10 5.43 9.62
C ASP A 283 6.41 5.78 10.35
N GLY A 284 6.29 6.45 11.49
CA GLY A 284 7.41 6.86 12.33
C GLY A 284 8.00 8.25 12.05
N PHE A 285 7.48 9.04 11.09
CA PHE A 285 7.96 10.42 10.85
C PHE A 285 7.79 11.24 12.14
N ASN A 286 8.87 11.39 12.90
CA ASN A 286 8.91 12.19 14.12
C ASN A 286 9.64 13.50 13.81
N PRO A 287 8.93 14.55 13.35
CA PRO A 287 9.56 15.83 12.98
C PRO A 287 10.27 16.53 14.14
N PHE A 288 10.08 16.06 15.39
CA PHE A 288 10.66 16.66 16.59
C PHE A 288 11.66 15.74 17.32
N GLY A 289 12.03 14.59 16.73
CA GLY A 289 13.16 13.76 17.16
C GLY A 289 13.14 13.24 18.61
N SER A 290 12.01 13.33 19.33
CA SER A 290 12.01 13.23 20.79
C SER A 290 11.74 11.83 21.37
N MET A 291 11.51 10.78 20.58
CA MET A 291 11.35 9.44 21.13
C MET A 291 12.01 8.38 20.24
N SER A 292 12.84 7.54 20.87
CA SER A 292 13.43 6.35 20.29
C SER A 292 12.32 5.39 19.85
N ASN A 293 12.04 5.30 18.55
CA ASN A 293 11.23 4.22 18.03
C ASN A 293 12.05 2.92 18.08
N SER A 294 11.48 1.86 18.64
CA SER A 294 12.01 0.50 18.60
C SER A 294 11.89 -0.15 17.22
N TYR A 295 11.31 0.55 16.25
CA TYR A 295 11.08 0.07 14.89
C TYR A 295 12.39 0.00 14.09
N SER A 296 12.66 -1.19 13.55
CA SER A 296 13.84 -1.47 12.72
C SER A 296 13.56 -1.36 11.22
N MET A 297 12.42 -0.76 10.84
CA MET A 297 11.96 -0.68 9.46
C MET A 297 11.00 0.50 9.26
N TRP A 298 11.11 1.16 8.12
CA TRP A 298 10.31 2.31 7.71
C TRP A 298 9.53 1.98 6.43
N PRO A 299 8.20 1.82 6.53
CA PRO A 299 7.34 1.66 5.35
C PRO A 299 7.04 3.02 4.71
N ILE A 300 7.16 3.07 3.38
CA ILE A 300 6.70 4.20 2.57
C ILE A 300 5.45 3.76 1.82
N VAL A 301 4.33 4.40 2.13
CA VAL A 301 3.02 4.14 1.53
C VAL A 301 2.64 5.32 0.65
N LEU A 302 2.18 5.02 -0.56
CA LEU A 302 1.69 5.99 -1.52
C LEU A 302 0.18 5.86 -1.68
N VAL A 303 -0.51 6.99 -1.77
CA VAL A 303 -1.97 7.07 -1.89
C VAL A 303 -2.34 7.93 -3.09
N PRO A 304 -3.16 7.46 -4.04
CA PRO A 304 -3.58 8.26 -5.20
C PRO A 304 -4.62 9.30 -4.79
N TYR A 305 -4.18 10.54 -4.58
CA TYR A 305 -5.06 11.68 -4.25
C TYR A 305 -5.81 12.23 -5.46
N ASN A 306 -5.86 11.49 -6.57
CA ASN A 306 -6.71 11.84 -7.70
C ASN A 306 -8.20 11.59 -7.43
N MET A 307 -8.50 10.63 -6.54
CA MET A 307 -9.84 10.19 -6.22
C MET A 307 -10.47 11.04 -5.11
N ALA A 308 -11.78 10.94 -4.96
CA ALA A 308 -12.47 11.56 -3.84
C ALA A 308 -11.92 11.12 -2.47
N PRO A 309 -12.01 11.96 -1.41
CA PRO A 309 -11.40 11.67 -0.11
C PRO A 309 -11.81 10.32 0.50
N TRP A 310 -13.11 9.97 0.42
CA TRP A 310 -13.63 8.70 0.93
C TRP A 310 -13.19 7.48 0.11
N ARG A 311 -12.74 7.70 -1.13
CA ARG A 311 -12.26 6.63 -2.01
C ARG A 311 -10.76 6.44 -1.86
N CYS A 312 -9.97 7.52 -1.89
CA CYS A 312 -8.50 7.41 -1.80
C CYS A 312 -8.02 6.84 -0.45
N MET A 313 -8.81 7.00 0.61
CA MET A 313 -8.48 6.48 1.94
C MET A 313 -8.85 5.00 2.16
N LYS A 314 -9.39 4.30 1.16
CA LYS A 314 -9.61 2.85 1.26
C LYS A 314 -8.29 2.09 1.15
N GLU A 315 -8.16 1.05 1.97
CA GLU A 315 -6.95 0.21 2.06
C GLU A 315 -6.47 -0.32 0.70
N MET A 316 -7.39 -0.72 -0.18
CA MET A 316 -7.07 -1.21 -1.53
C MET A 316 -6.28 -0.22 -2.40
N PHE A 317 -6.30 1.08 -2.08
CA PHE A 317 -5.54 2.12 -2.79
C PHE A 317 -4.23 2.50 -2.12
N PHE A 318 -3.93 1.92 -0.95
CA PHE A 318 -2.65 2.12 -0.29
C PHE A 318 -1.58 1.27 -0.97
N MET A 319 -0.59 1.95 -1.52
CA MET A 319 0.50 1.33 -2.25
C MET A 319 1.78 1.38 -1.43
N LEU A 320 2.11 0.28 -0.76
CA LEU A 320 3.46 0.11 -0.24
C LEU A 320 4.46 0.23 -1.40
N SER A 321 5.39 1.18 -1.30
CA SER A 321 6.38 1.52 -2.33
C SER A 321 7.80 1.15 -1.90
N LEU A 322 8.16 1.39 -0.63
CA LEU A 322 9.47 1.07 -0.09
C LEU A 322 9.36 0.48 1.31
N LEU A 323 10.26 -0.46 1.62
CA LEU A 323 10.59 -0.86 2.98
C LEU A 323 12.07 -0.60 3.22
N ILE A 324 12.36 0.38 4.07
CA ILE A 324 13.73 0.79 4.38
C ILE A 324 14.11 0.22 5.75
N PRO A 325 15.15 -0.63 5.86
CA PRO A 325 15.57 -1.15 7.15
C PRO A 325 16.39 -0.12 7.93
N GLY A 326 16.28 -0.14 9.26
CA GLY A 326 17.11 0.64 10.17
C GLY A 326 16.30 1.41 11.21
N PRO A 327 16.89 1.70 12.39
CA PRO A 327 16.21 2.39 13.49
C PRO A 327 16.17 3.91 13.33
N GLN A 328 16.99 4.48 12.46
CA GLN A 328 17.09 5.93 12.27
C GLN A 328 16.11 6.37 11.18
N ALA A 329 15.31 7.39 11.50
CA ALA A 329 14.47 8.09 10.53
C ALA A 329 15.37 8.73 9.46
N GLN A 330 14.97 8.64 8.20
CA GLN A 330 15.65 9.37 7.14
C GLN A 330 15.35 10.87 7.32
N GLY A 331 16.37 11.67 7.64
CA GLY A 331 16.23 13.12 7.87
C GLY A 331 15.80 13.90 6.63
N GLU A 332 16.05 13.35 5.46
CA GLU A 332 15.45 13.73 4.20
C GLU A 332 14.91 12.45 3.57
N ILE A 333 13.59 12.30 3.49
CA ILE A 333 13.01 11.23 2.67
C ILE A 333 13.52 11.50 1.27
N LEU A 334 14.31 10.57 0.71
CA LEU A 334 14.75 10.60 -0.69
C LEU A 334 13.53 10.43 -1.61
N MET A 335 12.65 11.44 -1.63
CA MET A 335 11.53 11.54 -2.54
C MET A 335 12.08 11.96 -3.89
N TYR A 336 12.40 10.97 -4.70
CA TYR A 336 12.23 11.16 -6.13
C TYR A 336 10.72 11.24 -6.36
N THR A 337 10.19 12.46 -6.47
CA THR A 337 8.85 12.69 -6.96
C THR A 337 8.80 12.12 -8.37
N TYR A 338 8.20 10.94 -8.51
CA TYR A 338 7.96 10.35 -9.81
C TYR A 338 6.86 11.17 -10.48
N VAL A 339 7.25 12.12 -11.32
CA VAL A 339 6.40 12.59 -12.40
C VAL A 339 6.50 11.49 -13.47
N LEU A 340 5.56 10.55 -13.46
CA LEU A 340 5.44 9.51 -14.50
C LEU A 340 4.58 10.00 -15.65
#